data_AF-B6VNQ2-F1
#
_entry.id   AF-B6VNQ2-F1
#
_cell.length_a   1.000
_cell.length_b   1.000
_cell.length_c   1.000
_cell.angle_alpha   90.00
_cell.angle_beta   90.00
_cell.angle_gamma   90.00
#
_symmetry.space_group_name_H-M   'P 1'
#
loop_
_entity.id
_entity.type
_entity.pdbx_description
1 polymer ?
#
loop_
_entity_poly.entity_id
_entity_poly.type
_entity_poly.pdbx_seq_one_letter_code
_entity_poly.pdbx_strand_id
1 'polypeptide(L)' 'MPLKIRVIPNCIVITAQNTLELWQCLEGLSIEPFTPCAAVDWIKYYLGGSMLTEE' A
#
# COMPACT_ATOMS: atom_id res chain seq x y z
N MET A 1 -14.57 7.42 -5.15
CA MET A 1 -14.99 6.11 -4.61
C MET A 1 -14.07 5.86 -3.44
N PRO A 2 -14.57 5.79 -2.20
CA PRO A 2 -13.71 5.81 -1.02
C PRO A 2 -12.82 4.56 -0.95
N LEU A 3 -11.67 4.71 -0.30
CA LEU A 3 -10.79 3.61 0.10
C LEU A 3 -11.61 2.45 0.70
N LYS A 4 -11.37 1.22 0.23
CA LYS A 4 -12.00 0.02 0.77
C LYS A 4 -10.93 -0.94 1.26
N ILE A 5 -11.00 -1.26 2.55
CA ILE A 5 -10.17 -2.29 3.17
C ILE A 5 -11.07 -3.49 3.47
N ARG A 6 -10.64 -4.68 3.07
CA ARG A 6 -11.29 -5.95 3.42
C ARG A 6 -10.28 -6.90 4.01
N VAL A 7 -10.66 -7.61 5.05
CA VAL A 7 -9.85 -8.68 5.63
C VAL A 7 -10.46 -10.00 5.18
N ILE A 8 -9.65 -10.84 4.55
CA ILE A 8 -9.97 -12.23 4.19
C ILE A 8 -8.98 -13.15 4.94
N PRO A 9 -9.25 -14.46 5.06
CA PRO A 9 -8.31 -15.36 5.73
C PRO A 9 -6.90 -15.22 5.15
N ASN A 10 -5.95 -14.87 6.02
CA ASN A 10 -4.52 -14.67 5.72
C ASN A 10 -4.19 -13.53 4.74
N CYS A 11 -5.14 -12.68 4.32
CA CYS A 11 -4.84 -11.56 3.42
C CYS A 11 -5.66 -10.30 3.74
N ILE A 12 -5.10 -9.15 3.39
CA ILE A 12 -5.80 -7.85 3.41
C ILE A 12 -5.91 -7.38 1.96
N VAL A 13 -7.11 -7.00 1.55
CA VAL A 13 -7.39 -6.43 0.23
C VAL A 13 -7.65 -4.95 0.40
N ILE A 14 -6.76 -4.11 -0.13
CA ILE A 14 -6.89 -2.65 -0.14
C ILE A 14 -7.23 -2.21 -1.57
N THR A 15 -8.35 -1.50 -1.72
CA THR A 15 -8.75 -0.89 -2.99
C THR A 15 -8.74 0.63 -2.82
N ALA A 16 -7.86 1.30 -3.56
CA ALA A 16 -7.74 2.75 -3.61
C ALA A 16 -8.06 3.25 -5.02
N GLN A 17 -8.61 4.47 -5.14
CA GLN A 17 -8.92 5.05 -6.45
C GLN A 17 -7.71 5.74 -7.09
N ASN A 18 -6.73 6.13 -6.28
CA ASN A 18 -5.47 6.71 -6.70
C ASN A 18 -4.35 6.32 -5.72
N THR A 19 -3.10 6.57 -6.10
CA THR A 19 -1.93 6.20 -5.31
C THR A 19 -1.84 7.00 -4.00
N LEU A 20 -2.34 8.24 -3.97
CA LEU A 20 -2.31 9.09 -2.76
C LEU A 20 -3.18 8.49 -1.63
N GLU A 21 -4.39 8.02 -1.96
CA GLU A 21 -5.26 7.33 -1.01
C GLU A 21 -4.61 6.03 -0.48
N LEU A 22 -3.89 5.31 -1.35
CA LEU A 22 -3.15 4.12 -0.94
C LEU A 22 -2.04 4.48 0.05
N TRP A 23 -1.26 5.54 -0.20
CA TRP A 23 -0.20 5.97 0.71
C TRP A 23 -0.73 6.37 2.08
N GLN A 24 -1.81 7.14 2.15
CA GLN A 24 -2.45 7.51 3.41
C GLN A 24 -2.98 6.29 4.18
N CYS A 25 -3.51 5.30 3.45
CA CYS A 25 -3.93 4.04 4.06
C CYS A 25 -2.75 3.27 4.65
N LEU A 26 -1.64 3.16 3.93
CA LEU A 26 -0.46 2.43 4.40
C LEU A 26 0.20 3.12 5.59
N GLU A 27 0.21 4.45 5.61
CA GLU A 27 0.65 5.25 6.75
C GLU A 27 -0.15 4.91 8.01
N GLY A 28 -1.48 4.89 7.92
CA GLY A 28 -2.35 4.55 9.05
C GLY A 28 -2.26 3.09 9.51
N LEU A 29 -1.68 2.20 8.70
CA LEU A 29 -1.46 0.79 9.04
C LEU A 29 -0.05 0.51 9.59
N SER A 30 0.87 1.47 9.49
CA SER A 30 2.26 1.29 9.90
C SER A 30 2.42 1.45 11.41
N ILE A 31 3.14 0.52 12.04
CA ILE A 31 3.54 0.61 13.46
C ILE A 31 4.85 1.41 13.58
N GLU A 32 5.72 1.32 12.57
CA GLU A 32 6.96 2.07 12.46
C GLU A 32 6.75 3.42 11.73
N PRO A 33 7.68 4.38 11.88
CA PRO A 33 7.63 5.64 11.14
C PRO A 33 7.48 5.40 9.63
N PHE A 34 6.36 5.89 9.09
CA PHE A 34 6.03 5.71 7.68
C PHE A 34 6.91 6.62 6.81
N THR A 35 7.60 6.05 5.84
CA THR A 35 8.27 6.81 4.78
C THR A 35 7.83 6.28 3.41
N PRO A 36 7.66 7.16 2.41
CA PRO A 36 7.29 6.74 1.05
C PRO A 36 8.24 5.68 0.48
N CYS A 37 9.55 5.82 0.75
CA CYS A 37 10.56 4.85 0.32
C CYS A 37 10.34 3.47 0.96
N ALA A 38 10.10 3.40 2.28
CA ALA A 38 9.83 2.13 2.96
C ALA A 38 8.55 1.46 2.45
N ALA A 39 7.53 2.26 2.10
CA ALA A 39 6.29 1.75 1.54
C ALA A 39 6.49 1.20 0.12
N VAL A 40 7.28 1.88 -0.71
CA VAL A 40 7.69 1.40 -2.05
C VAL A 40 8.51 0.11 -1.95
N ASP A 41 9.46 0.04 -1.03
CA ASP A 41 10.28 -1.16 -0.81
C ASP A 41 9.45 -2.33 -0.31
N TRP A 42 8.51 -2.09 0.61
CA TRP A 42 7.56 -3.09 1.08
C TRP A 42 6.69 -3.62 -0.08
N ILE A 43 6.14 -2.72 -0.91
CA ILE A 43 5.37 -3.11 -2.09
C ILE A 43 6.22 -3.92 -3.06
N LYS A 44 7.45 -3.49 -3.36
CA LYS A 44 8.36 -4.21 -4.26
C LYS A 44 8.66 -5.61 -3.74
N TYR A 45 8.93 -5.73 -2.44
CA TYR A 45 9.26 -7.00 -1.80
C TYR A 45 8.10 -7.99 -1.78
N TYR A 46 6.92 -7.55 -1.33
CA TYR A 46 5.76 -8.43 -1.16
C TYR A 46 4.96 -8.66 -2.44
N LEU A 47 4.92 -7.68 -3.35
CA LEU A 47 4.14 -7.75 -4.59
C LEU A 47 5.01 -8.05 -5.82
N GLY A 48 6.30 -8.35 -5.65
CA GLY A 48 7.20 -8.77 -6.74
C GLY A 48 7.47 -7.66 -7.78
N GLY A 49 7.61 -6.42 -7.32
CA GLY A 49 7.42 -5.19 -8.10
C GLY A 49 8.24 -5.06 -9.38
N SER A 50 7.55 -5.14 -10.53
CA SER A 50 7.89 -4.44 -11.78
C SER A 50 6.80 -3.44 -12.21
N MET A 51 5.80 -3.16 -11.37
CA MET A 51 4.62 -2.36 -11.74
C MET A 51 4.64 -0.91 -11.24
N LEU A 52 5.63 -0.51 -10.44
CA LEU A 52 5.79 0.86 -9.93
C LEU A 52 7.14 1.43 -10.38
N THR A 53 7.33 1.58 -11.69
CA THR A 53 8.31 2.51 -12.23
C THR A 53 7.62 3.85 -12.39
N GLU A 54 7.99 4.81 -11.55
CA GLU A 54 7.68 6.21 -11.74
C GLU A 54 8.45 6.69 -13.00
N GLU A 55 7.71 7.18 -14.00
CA GLU A 55 8.24 8.11 -15.02
C GLU A 55 8.24 9.54 -14.48
#